data_AF-A0A1G4RYW2-F1
#
_entry.id   AF-A0A1G4RYW2-F1
#
_cell.length_a   1.000
_cell.length_b   1.000
_cell.length_c   1.000
_cell.angle_alpha   90.00
_cell.angle_beta   90.00
_cell.angle_gamma   90.00
#
_symmetry.space_group_name_H-M   'P 1'
#
loop_
_entity.id
_entity.type
_entity.pdbx_description
1 polymer ?
#
loop_
_entity_poly.entity_id
_entity_poly.type
_entity_poly.pdbx_seq_one_letter_code
_entity_poly.pdbx_strand_id
1 'polypeptide(L)'
;MAADKERPRLTGLPPVADERCRLLILGSMPGEASLRAQQYYGHPRNGFWPLLYALLDGGEPAAAYEERLRFALSRGVALWDVLAACEREGSLDTAIRRPEANDFAGFYAAYPGIRHVFFNGSTSADLYRRQVMKEAADDGRSYELLPSSSPARAMPQAAKLEAWQPVREAWFAVRG
;
A
#
# COMPACT_ATOMS: atom_id res chain seq x y z
N MET A 1 -12.19 1.02 36.16
CA MET A 1 -11.51 0.03 35.30
C MET A 1 -12.23 0.03 33.97
N ALA A 2 -11.62 0.56 32.90
CA ALA A 2 -12.22 0.47 31.58
C ALA A 2 -12.20 -1.00 31.16
N ALA A 3 -13.37 -1.57 30.85
CA ALA A 3 -13.46 -2.90 30.26
C ALA A 3 -12.55 -2.92 29.03
N ASP A 4 -11.65 -3.90 28.96
CA ASP A 4 -10.85 -4.15 27.78
C ASP A 4 -11.81 -4.59 26.69
N LYS A 5 -12.24 -3.65 25.84
CA LYS A 5 -13.10 -3.98 24.69
C LYS A 5 -12.32 -4.95 23.83
N GLU A 6 -12.89 -6.14 23.64
CA GLU A 6 -12.32 -7.17 22.78
C GLU A 6 -12.14 -6.59 21.37
N ARG A 7 -10.88 -6.48 20.93
CA ARG A 7 -10.55 -5.99 19.59
C ARG A 7 -10.44 -7.19 18.67
N PRO A 8 -11.19 -7.24 17.55
CA PRO A 8 -11.08 -8.36 16.64
C PRO A 8 -9.65 -8.43 16.07
N ARG A 9 -9.10 -9.64 16.01
CA ARG A 9 -7.88 -9.95 15.26
C ARG A 9 -8.25 -9.95 13.78
N LEU A 10 -7.64 -9.03 13.03
CA LEU A 10 -7.82 -8.87 11.59
C LEU A 10 -6.63 -9.47 10.86
N THR A 11 -6.90 -10.11 9.73
CA THR A 11 -5.89 -10.62 8.78
C THR A 11 -5.88 -9.73 7.54
N GLY A 12 -4.69 -9.44 7.03
CA GLY A 12 -4.46 -8.66 5.82
C GLY A 12 -4.83 -9.43 4.54
N LEU A 13 -4.58 -8.79 3.40
CA LEU A 13 -4.81 -9.39 2.08
C LEU A 13 -3.51 -9.98 1.53
N PRO A 14 -3.57 -10.99 0.64
CA PRO A 14 -2.40 -11.48 -0.08
C PRO A 14 -1.84 -10.39 -1.01
N PRO A 15 -0.53 -10.38 -1.29
CA PRO A 15 0.05 -9.39 -2.21
C PRO A 15 -0.52 -9.56 -3.62
N VAL A 16 -0.71 -8.44 -4.33
CA VAL A 16 -0.95 -8.43 -5.77
C VAL A 16 0.36 -8.08 -6.45
N ALA A 17 1.03 -9.06 -7.04
CA ALA A 17 2.32 -8.89 -7.69
C ALA A 17 2.54 -9.95 -8.78
N ASP A 18 3.38 -9.61 -9.77
CA ASP A 18 3.95 -10.56 -10.72
C ASP A 18 5.43 -10.24 -10.97
N GLU A 19 6.13 -11.08 -11.74
CA GLU A 19 7.57 -10.95 -12.04
C GLU A 19 7.97 -9.65 -12.78
N ARG A 20 7.00 -8.96 -13.40
CA ARG A 20 7.21 -7.70 -14.11
C ARG A 20 7.12 -6.51 -13.18
N CYS A 21 6.65 -6.69 -11.96
CA CYS A 21 6.59 -5.61 -10.99
C CYS A 21 8.01 -5.08 -10.67
N ARG A 22 8.10 -3.76 -10.59
CA ARG A 22 9.31 -3.00 -10.22
C ARG A 22 9.03 -2.00 -9.11
N LEU A 23 7.78 -1.55 -9.01
CA LEU A 23 7.27 -0.66 -7.99
C LEU A 23 6.39 -1.46 -7.03
N LEU A 24 6.46 -1.15 -5.74
CA LEU A 24 5.60 -1.69 -4.70
C LEU A 24 4.95 -0.55 -3.93
N ILE A 25 3.62 -0.52 -3.85
CA ILE A 25 2.89 0.40 -2.96
C ILE A 25 2.46 -0.34 -1.70
N LEU A 26 2.83 0.21 -0.54
CA LEU A 26 2.54 -0.34 0.78
C LEU A 26 1.57 0.53 1.57
N GLY A 27 0.38 0.00 1.83
CA GLY A 27 -0.49 0.49 2.90
C GLY A 27 -0.05 -0.05 4.28
N SER A 28 -0.73 0.40 5.34
CA SER A 28 -0.46 -0.06 6.71
C SER A 28 -1.15 -1.40 6.98
N MET A 29 -2.48 -1.39 6.93
CA MET A 29 -3.38 -2.51 7.12
C MET A 29 -4.69 -2.20 6.37
N PRO A 30 -5.26 -3.12 5.56
CA PRO A 30 -6.46 -2.82 4.79
C PRO A 30 -7.59 -2.34 5.71
N GLY A 31 -8.26 -1.24 5.35
CA GLY A 31 -9.40 -0.73 6.11
C GLY A 31 -10.60 -1.69 6.08
N GLU A 32 -11.63 -1.45 6.89
CA GLU A 32 -12.78 -2.35 6.97
C GLU A 32 -13.48 -2.58 5.62
N ALA A 33 -13.65 -1.53 4.81
CA ALA A 33 -14.26 -1.66 3.49
C ALA A 33 -13.41 -2.55 2.57
N SER A 34 -12.09 -2.40 2.63
CA SER A 34 -11.14 -3.26 1.89
C SER A 34 -11.21 -4.71 2.36
N LEU A 35 -11.26 -4.96 3.67
CA LEU A 35 -11.37 -6.31 4.23
C LEU A 35 -12.72 -6.96 3.89
N ARG A 36 -13.83 -6.23 4.01
CA ARG A 36 -15.15 -6.76 3.64
C ARG A 36 -15.25 -7.11 2.15
N ALA A 37 -14.67 -6.28 1.28
CA ALA A 37 -14.67 -6.52 -0.15
C ALA A 37 -13.60 -7.52 -0.60
N GLN A 38 -12.60 -7.81 0.23
CA GLN A 38 -11.35 -8.48 -0.16
C GLN A 38 -10.62 -7.73 -1.28
N GLN A 39 -10.56 -6.39 -1.17
CA GLN A 39 -10.00 -5.51 -2.20
C GLN A 39 -9.07 -4.46 -1.60
N TYR A 40 -7.88 -4.32 -2.17
CA TYR A 40 -7.03 -3.16 -1.91
C TYR A 40 -7.75 -1.85 -2.26
N TYR A 41 -7.68 -0.91 -1.32
CA TYR A 41 -8.29 0.42 -1.42
C TYR A 41 -9.78 0.39 -1.79
N GLY A 42 -10.54 -0.61 -1.29
CA GLY A 42 -11.95 -0.82 -1.64
C GLY A 42 -12.96 0.20 -1.07
N HIS A 43 -12.52 1.17 -0.26
CA HIS A 43 -13.41 2.23 0.20
C HIS A 43 -13.71 3.22 -0.95
N PRO A 44 -14.98 3.54 -1.29
CA PRO A 44 -15.32 4.36 -2.48
C PRO A 44 -14.70 5.76 -2.51
N ARG A 45 -14.46 6.34 -1.33
CA ARG A 45 -13.77 7.64 -1.18
C ARG A 45 -12.24 7.55 -1.07
N ASN A 46 -11.65 6.37 -1.26
CA ASN A 46 -10.19 6.22 -1.27
C ASN A 46 -9.65 6.72 -2.62
N GLY A 47 -8.70 7.65 -2.59
CA GLY A 47 -8.16 8.28 -3.79
C GLY A 47 -7.11 7.44 -4.52
N PHE A 48 -6.78 6.23 -4.06
CA PHE A 48 -5.69 5.45 -4.62
C PHE A 48 -5.86 5.16 -6.12
N TRP A 49 -7.01 4.61 -6.51
CA TRP A 49 -7.26 4.21 -7.90
C TRP A 49 -7.25 5.41 -8.86
N PRO A 50 -7.95 6.53 -8.56
CA PRO A 50 -7.81 7.76 -9.35
C PRO A 50 -6.37 8.27 -9.47
N LEU A 51 -5.59 8.27 -8.39
CA LEU A 51 -4.19 8.71 -8.42
C LEU A 51 -3.35 7.81 -9.33
N LEU A 52 -3.44 6.49 -9.15
CA LEU A 52 -2.65 5.54 -9.93
C LEU A 52 -2.93 5.64 -11.43
N TYR A 53 -4.21 5.73 -11.81
CA TYR A 53 -4.61 5.88 -13.20
C TYR A 53 -4.15 7.21 -13.81
N ALA A 54 -4.25 8.31 -13.06
CA ALA A 54 -3.79 9.62 -13.52
C ALA A 54 -2.26 9.67 -13.70
N LEU A 55 -1.50 9.00 -12.83
CA LEU A 55 -0.04 8.99 -12.87
C LEU A 55 0.52 8.10 -13.99
N LEU A 56 -0.15 6.99 -14.30
CA LEU A 56 0.38 5.92 -15.15
C LEU A 56 -0.38 5.78 -16.48
N ASP A 57 -0.88 6.93 -16.97
CA ASP A 57 -1.56 7.08 -18.27
C ASP A 57 -2.70 6.07 -18.46
N GLY A 58 -3.59 5.97 -17.45
CA GLY A 58 -4.74 5.07 -17.43
C GLY A 58 -6.09 5.71 -17.71
N GLY A 59 -6.22 7.05 -17.60
CA GLY A 59 -7.50 7.75 -17.71
C GLY A 59 -8.38 7.55 -16.47
N GLU A 60 -9.64 7.19 -16.66
CA GLU A 60 -10.57 6.92 -15.56
C GLU A 60 -10.39 5.50 -15.00
N PRO A 61 -10.43 5.30 -13.66
CA PRO A 61 -10.37 3.97 -13.07
C PRO A 61 -11.47 3.05 -13.59
N ALA A 62 -11.09 1.82 -13.92
CA ALA A 62 -12.06 0.80 -14.34
C ALA A 62 -13.08 0.51 -13.23
N ALA A 63 -14.32 0.21 -13.61
CA ALA A 63 -15.39 -0.11 -12.67
C ALA A 63 -15.16 -1.45 -11.94
N ALA A 64 -14.70 -2.47 -12.67
CA ALA A 64 -14.37 -3.78 -12.12
C ALA A 64 -13.04 -3.76 -11.37
N TYR A 65 -12.96 -4.42 -10.22
CA TYR A 65 -11.75 -4.44 -9.40
C TYR A 65 -10.59 -5.17 -10.09
N GLU A 66 -10.91 -6.27 -10.76
CA GLU A 66 -9.97 -7.12 -11.48
C GLU A 66 -9.32 -6.36 -12.64
N GLU A 67 -10.04 -5.41 -13.24
CA GLU A 67 -9.50 -4.52 -14.28
C GLU A 67 -8.52 -3.51 -13.70
N ARG A 68 -8.80 -2.98 -12.51
CA ARG A 68 -7.88 -2.10 -11.78
C ARG A 68 -6.60 -2.83 -11.36
N LEU A 69 -6.71 -4.09 -10.93
CA LEU A 69 -5.54 -4.92 -10.66
C LEU A 69 -4.73 -5.20 -11.93
N ARG A 70 -5.39 -5.59 -13.03
CA ARG A 70 -4.73 -5.82 -14.33
C ARG A 70 -4.02 -4.57 -14.82
N PHE A 71 -4.62 -3.39 -14.65
CA PHE A 71 -3.97 -2.12 -14.96
C PHE A 71 -2.70 -1.94 -14.13
N ALA A 72 -2.77 -2.03 -12.79
CA ALA A 72 -1.61 -1.88 -11.92
C ALA A 72 -0.46 -2.84 -12.30
N LEU A 73 -0.76 -4.13 -12.49
CA LEU A 73 0.21 -5.14 -12.90
C LEU A 73 0.80 -4.84 -14.29
N SER A 74 -0.02 -4.41 -15.26
CA SER A 74 0.45 -4.00 -16.60
C SER A 74 1.40 -2.79 -16.57
N ARG A 75 1.38 -2.02 -15.48
CA ARG A 75 2.28 -0.88 -15.23
C ARG A 75 3.47 -1.26 -14.34
N GLY A 76 3.61 -2.54 -13.97
CA GLY A 76 4.69 -3.02 -13.11
C GLY A 76 4.55 -2.58 -11.65
N VAL A 77 3.32 -2.34 -11.19
CA VAL A 77 3.00 -1.91 -9.82
C VAL A 77 2.42 -3.07 -9.03
N ALA A 78 3.12 -3.47 -7.97
CA ALA A 78 2.64 -4.41 -6.96
C ALA A 78 1.92 -3.66 -5.82
N LEU A 79 0.94 -4.31 -5.19
CA LEU A 79 0.18 -3.79 -4.05
C LEU A 79 0.28 -4.73 -2.87
N TRP A 80 0.55 -4.19 -1.69
CA TRP A 80 0.46 -4.92 -0.44
C TRP A 80 0.24 -3.98 0.74
N ASP A 81 0.17 -4.55 1.93
CA ASP A 81 0.17 -3.83 3.21
C ASP A 81 1.34 -4.32 4.06
N VAL A 82 1.81 -3.49 4.98
CA VAL A 82 2.91 -3.86 5.87
C VAL A 82 2.50 -4.97 6.83
N LEU A 83 1.25 -4.94 7.33
CA LEU A 83 0.79 -5.89 8.32
C LEU A 83 0.09 -7.10 7.69
N ALA A 84 0.53 -8.29 8.09
CA ALA A 84 -0.17 -9.55 7.89
C ALA A 84 -1.38 -9.66 8.81
N ALA A 85 -1.25 -9.16 10.05
CA ALA A 85 -2.32 -9.19 11.03
C ALA A 85 -2.18 -8.08 12.08
N CYS A 86 -3.30 -7.71 12.69
CA CYS A 86 -3.31 -6.84 13.87
C CYS A 86 -4.62 -6.97 14.65
N GLU A 87 -4.66 -6.45 15.88
CA GLU A 87 -5.91 -6.16 16.59
C GLU A 87 -6.32 -4.70 16.32
N ARG A 88 -7.53 -4.48 15.78
CA ARG A 88 -8.02 -3.12 15.49
C ARG A 88 -9.54 -3.05 15.54
N GLU A 89 -10.07 -2.06 16.25
CA GLU A 89 -11.47 -1.62 16.13
C GLU A 89 -11.52 -0.47 15.13
N GLY A 90 -12.47 -0.49 14.19
CA GLY A 90 -12.54 0.55 13.16
C GLY A 90 -11.50 0.39 12.04
N SER A 91 -11.34 1.47 11.27
CA SER A 91 -10.36 1.56 10.16
C SER A 91 -9.18 2.49 10.45
N LEU A 92 -9.12 3.10 11.64
CA LEU A 92 -8.08 4.09 11.95
C LEU A 92 -6.78 3.41 12.36
N ASP A 93 -5.67 3.84 11.76
CA ASP A 93 -4.34 3.33 12.08
C ASP A 93 -3.96 3.51 13.56
N THR A 94 -4.43 4.59 14.19
CA THR A 94 -4.19 4.87 15.62
C THR A 94 -4.79 3.80 16.55
N ALA A 95 -5.74 3.00 16.06
CA ALA A 95 -6.36 1.91 16.80
C ALA A 95 -5.62 0.56 16.64
N ILE A 96 -4.59 0.47 15.79
CA ILE A 96 -3.79 -0.75 15.59
C ILE A 96 -3.09 -1.15 16.88
N ARG A 97 -3.21 -2.43 17.27
CA ARG A 97 -2.53 -3.08 18.39
C ARG A 97 -1.97 -4.43 17.93
N ARG A 98 -0.96 -4.93 18.64
CA ARG A 98 -0.26 -6.20 18.37
C ARG A 98 0.02 -6.42 16.87
N PRO A 99 0.72 -5.47 16.20
CA PRO A 99 0.99 -5.56 14.78
C PRO A 99 1.92 -6.73 14.49
N GLU A 100 1.62 -7.44 13.40
CA GLU A 100 2.44 -8.52 12.85
C GLU A 100 2.69 -8.19 11.39
N ALA A 101 3.97 -8.03 11.01
CA ALA A 101 4.32 -7.71 9.63
C ALA A 101 4.21 -8.93 8.72
N ASN A 102 3.95 -8.66 7.46
CA ASN A 102 4.08 -9.63 6.38
C ASN A 102 5.53 -10.11 6.21
N ASP A 103 5.70 -11.30 5.61
CA ASP A 103 7.01 -11.84 5.25
C ASP A 103 7.59 -11.12 4.02
N PHE A 104 8.24 -9.98 4.27
CA PHE A 104 8.92 -9.22 3.23
C PHE A 104 10.17 -9.92 2.69
N ALA A 105 10.85 -10.75 3.48
CA ALA A 105 12.03 -11.48 3.01
C ALA A 105 11.63 -12.49 1.93
N GLY A 106 10.60 -13.30 2.20
CA GLY A 106 10.01 -14.22 1.23
C GLY A 106 9.43 -13.50 0.01
N PHE A 107 8.72 -12.38 0.22
CA PHE A 107 8.16 -11.59 -0.87
C PHE A 107 9.25 -11.05 -1.81
N TYR A 108 10.32 -10.45 -1.28
CA TYR A 108 11.40 -9.92 -2.09
C TYR A 108 12.25 -10.99 -2.76
N ALA A 109 12.35 -12.19 -2.17
CA ALA A 109 12.96 -13.34 -2.84
C ALA A 109 12.11 -13.83 -4.03
N ALA A 110 10.78 -13.81 -3.90
CA ALA A 110 9.85 -14.18 -4.97
C ALA A 110 9.76 -13.12 -6.08
N TYR A 111 9.90 -11.83 -5.73
CA TYR A 111 9.81 -10.70 -6.67
C TYR A 111 11.08 -9.83 -6.61
N PRO A 112 12.24 -10.35 -7.02
CA PRO A 112 13.53 -9.64 -6.92
C PRO A 112 13.60 -8.39 -7.82
N GLY A 113 12.69 -8.26 -8.78
CA GLY A 113 12.57 -7.09 -9.65
C GLY A 113 12.07 -5.82 -8.93
N ILE A 114 11.46 -5.92 -7.74
CA ILE A 114 11.00 -4.74 -6.99
C ILE A 114 12.20 -3.90 -6.56
N ARG A 115 12.28 -2.66 -7.06
CA ARG A 115 13.34 -1.67 -6.79
C ARG A 115 12.84 -0.43 -6.07
N HIS A 116 11.58 -0.05 -6.25
CA HIS A 116 11.02 1.16 -5.65
C HIS A 116 9.85 0.80 -4.74
N VAL A 117 9.96 1.13 -3.47
CA VAL A 117 8.93 0.88 -2.44
C VAL A 117 8.37 2.21 -1.97
N PHE A 118 7.06 2.38 -2.10
CA PHE A 118 6.35 3.59 -1.71
C PHE A 118 5.39 3.30 -0.56
N PHE A 119 5.52 4.06 0.51
CA PHE A 119 4.63 4.00 1.67
C PHE A 119 3.44 4.93 1.48
N ASN A 120 2.24 4.38 1.37
CA ASN A 120 1.00 5.14 1.30
C ASN A 120 0.58 5.59 2.72
N GLY A 121 1.23 6.64 3.22
CA GLY A 121 1.02 7.22 4.55
C GLY A 121 2.12 6.90 5.56
N SER A 122 2.28 7.77 6.57
CA SER A 122 3.38 7.66 7.54
C SER A 122 3.29 6.39 8.40
N THR A 123 2.06 5.90 8.68
CA THR A 123 1.87 4.67 9.44
C THR A 123 2.55 3.47 8.78
N SER A 124 2.42 3.31 7.46
CA SER A 124 3.03 2.16 6.78
C SER A 124 4.56 2.27 6.81
N ALA A 125 5.12 3.45 6.59
CA ALA A 125 6.56 3.67 6.74
C ALA A 125 7.06 3.35 8.15
N ASP A 126 6.37 3.82 9.19
CA ASP A 126 6.76 3.60 10.58
C ASP A 126 6.66 2.14 11.01
N LEU A 127 5.60 1.44 10.59
CA LEU A 127 5.44 0.01 10.84
C LEU A 127 6.53 -0.79 10.12
N TYR A 128 6.82 -0.46 8.86
CA TYR A 128 7.85 -1.15 8.08
C TYR A 128 9.22 -0.99 8.73
N ARG A 129 9.59 0.24 9.12
CA ARG A 129 10.85 0.50 9.83
C ARG A 129 10.96 -0.30 11.14
N ARG A 130 9.88 -0.40 11.92
CA ARG A 130 9.90 -1.08 13.22
C ARG A 130 9.86 -2.60 13.14
N GLN A 131 9.11 -3.14 12.18
CA GLN A 131 8.80 -4.58 12.11
C GLN A 131 9.67 -5.32 11.10
N VAL A 132 10.10 -4.65 10.03
CA VAL A 132 10.77 -5.26 8.87
C VAL A 132 12.24 -4.87 8.81
N MET A 133 12.55 -3.57 8.83
CA MET A 133 13.93 -3.07 8.79
C MET A 133 14.59 -3.10 10.17
N LYS A 134 14.89 -4.30 10.67
CA LYS A 134 15.56 -4.45 11.98
C LYS A 134 17.05 -4.10 11.93
N GLU A 135 17.68 -4.14 10.76
CA GLU A 135 19.08 -3.78 10.54
C GLU A 135 19.22 -3.04 9.19
N ALA A 136 20.14 -2.08 9.11
CA ALA A 136 20.40 -1.30 7.90
C ALA A 136 21.17 -2.13 6.86
N ALA A 137 20.51 -3.11 6.27
CA ALA A 137 21.00 -3.77 5.07
C ALA A 137 20.63 -2.91 3.85
N ASP A 138 21.63 -2.54 3.06
CA ASP A 138 21.40 -2.02 1.71
C ASP A 138 20.88 -3.19 0.86
N ASP A 139 19.56 -3.22 0.65
CA ASP A 139 18.89 -4.23 -0.16
C ASP A 139 18.74 -3.79 -1.63
N GLY A 140 19.38 -2.68 -2.00
CA GLY A 140 19.32 -2.11 -3.34
C GLY A 140 17.93 -1.59 -3.75
N ARG A 141 17.04 -1.32 -2.78
CA ARG A 141 15.72 -0.72 -3.01
C ARG A 141 15.67 0.71 -2.50
N SER A 142 14.95 1.57 -3.23
CA SER A 142 14.61 2.90 -2.73
C SER A 142 13.31 2.85 -1.95
N TYR A 143 13.22 3.67 -0.91
CA TYR A 143 12.06 3.75 -0.03
C TYR A 143 11.58 5.19 0.08
N GLU A 144 10.32 5.44 -0.24
CA GLU A 144 9.77 6.79 -0.26
C GLU A 144 8.40 6.88 0.42
N LEU A 145 8.14 7.98 1.12
CA LEU A 145 6.89 8.25 1.82
C LEU A 145 5.97 9.12 0.96
N LEU A 146 4.77 8.61 0.68
CA LEU A 146 3.70 9.33 0.01
C LEU A 146 2.63 9.78 1.01
N PRO A 147 1.89 10.87 0.74
CA PRO A 147 0.72 11.21 1.54
C PRO A 147 -0.37 10.15 1.37
N SER A 148 -1.11 9.86 2.44
CA SER A 148 -2.13 8.82 2.40
C SER A 148 -3.24 9.11 1.37
N SER A 149 -3.61 8.07 0.62
CA SER A 149 -4.76 8.08 -0.30
C SER A 149 -6.11 7.95 0.43
N SER A 150 -6.10 7.66 1.73
CA SER A 150 -7.30 7.54 2.56
C SER A 150 -8.08 8.87 2.65
N PRO A 151 -9.43 8.82 2.76
CA PRO A 151 -10.23 10.02 2.99
C PRO A 151 -9.92 10.72 4.33
N ALA A 152 -9.31 10.03 5.30
CA ALA A 152 -8.89 10.64 6.57
C ALA A 152 -7.80 11.71 6.38
N ARG A 153 -7.05 11.66 5.26
CA ARG A 153 -6.08 12.70 4.90
C ARG A 153 -6.72 13.67 3.90
N ALA A 154 -7.35 14.71 4.45
CA ALA A 154 -7.85 15.84 3.67
C ALA A 154 -6.68 16.57 3.00
N MET A 155 -6.64 16.50 1.67
CA MET A 155 -5.65 17.17 0.83
C MET A 155 -6.31 17.44 -0.53
N PRO A 156 -6.15 18.64 -1.11
CA PRO A 156 -6.64 18.91 -2.46
C PRO A 156 -6.11 17.89 -3.47
N GLN A 157 -6.94 17.50 -4.43
CA GLN A 157 -6.58 16.45 -5.39
C GLN A 157 -5.31 16.79 -6.19
N ALA A 158 -5.17 18.03 -6.65
CA ALA A 158 -3.99 18.47 -7.39
C ALA A 158 -2.70 18.35 -6.55
N ALA A 159 -2.72 18.84 -5.31
CA ALA A 159 -1.58 18.73 -4.40
C ALA A 159 -1.26 17.27 -4.04
N LYS A 160 -2.29 16.41 -3.93
CA LYS A 160 -2.08 14.98 -3.70
C LYS A 160 -1.46 14.29 -4.91
N LEU A 161 -1.87 14.67 -6.13
CA LEU A 161 -1.28 14.14 -7.36
C LEU A 161 0.19 14.55 -7.50
N GLU A 162 0.51 15.82 -7.25
CA GLU A 162 1.89 16.33 -7.26
C GLU A 162 2.78 15.58 -6.26
N ALA A 163 2.29 15.38 -5.02
CA ALA A 163 3.03 14.63 -4.01
C ALA A 163 3.17 13.12 -4.31
N TRP A 164 2.42 12.60 -5.29
CA TRP A 164 2.55 11.22 -5.77
C TRP A 164 3.35 11.11 -7.09
N GLN A 165 3.83 12.23 -7.64
CA GLN A 165 4.66 12.29 -8.84
C GLN A 165 5.91 11.37 -8.80
N PRO A 166 6.57 11.13 -7.65
CA PRO A 166 7.70 10.20 -7.58
C PRO A 166 7.37 8.78 -8.06
N VAL A 167 6.11 8.34 -7.94
CA VAL A 167 5.64 7.05 -8.51
C VAL A 167 5.76 7.06 -10.04
N ARG A 168 5.38 8.17 -10.68
CA ARG A 168 5.48 8.32 -12.15
C ARG A 168 6.93 8.39 -12.60
N GLU A 169 7.78 9.08 -11.86
CA GLU A 169 9.21 9.19 -12.14
C GLU A 169 9.89 7.82 -12.08
N ALA A 170 9.67 7.08 -10.98
CA ALA A 170 10.18 5.72 -10.83
C ALA A 170 9.66 4.79 -11.95
N TRP A 171 8.36 4.90 -12.29
CA TRP A 171 7.77 4.12 -13.37
C TRP A 171 8.42 4.36 -14.72
N PHE A 172 8.78 5.60 -15.06
CA PHE A 172 9.55 5.90 -16.27
C PHE A 172 10.98 5.36 -16.20
N ALA A 173 11.63 5.47 -15.03
CA ALA A 173 13.01 5.02 -14.85
C ALA A 173 13.19 3.51 -15.07
N VAL A 174 12.18 2.70 -14.71
CA VAL A 174 12.23 1.23 -14.85
C VAL A 174 11.64 0.70 -16.15
N ARG A 175 11.17 1.58 -17.04
CA ARG A 175 10.60 1.22 -18.34
C ARG A 175 11.62 1.07 -19.47
N GLY A 176 12.89 1.41 -19.20
CA GLY A 176 14.03 1.29 -20.11
C GLY A 176 14.64 -0.11 -20.12
#